data_AF-A0A151TUD3-F1
#
_entry.id   AF-A0A151TUD3-F1
#
_cell.length_a   1.000
_cell.length_b   1.000
_cell.length_c   1.000
_cell.angle_alpha   90.00
_cell.angle_beta   90.00
_cell.angle_gamma   90.00
#
_symmetry.space_group_name_H-M   'P 1'
#
loop_
_entity.id
_entity.type
_entity.pdbx_description
1 polymer ?
#
loop_
_entity_poly.entity_id
_entity_poly.type
_entity_poly.pdbx_seq_one_letter_code
_entity_poly.pdbx_strand_id
1 'polypeptide(L)'
;MLNLLNKNLRRVLRWPLRRRSNSKLRFGEPTTEAAPPHRPIRIATFNAAFFSMASVDIPEADNNVGGSKSTYDRPRSILKASQSQSPVPGKSKPRVSINLPDNEISVRQTSFSESERKGSSWSFREGQRKTVVEVLRELNADVLGLQDVKAEEENGMKPLSDLARALGMNYVFAESWAPQYGNAVLSKWPIKRWNLHKIFDHTDFRNVLKATIDVPQEGELHFYCTHLDHLDENWRMKQIIAIIQSNDEPHILAGGLNSLDESDYSQERWTDIVKYYEEMGKPTPKVEVMKYLKSRHYTDAKDFAGECESVVMIAKGQSVQGTCKYGTRVDYILSSSDSPYKFVSGSYLVLSSKGTSDHHIVKVDVAKVIK
;
A
#
# COMPACT_ATOMS: atom_id res chain seq x y z
N MET A 1 -42.85 -93.12 33.75
CA MET A 1 -43.99 -92.18 33.81
C MET A 1 -43.55 -90.91 34.49
N LEU A 2 -44.18 -89.80 34.07
CA LEU A 2 -43.84 -88.38 34.24
C LEU A 2 -43.54 -87.88 35.66
N ASN A 3 -42.66 -86.89 35.78
CA ASN A 3 -42.99 -85.46 36.05
C ASN A 3 -41.68 -84.65 36.21
N LEU A 4 -41.42 -83.66 35.35
CA LEU A 4 -41.73 -82.23 35.46
C LEU A 4 -40.73 -81.45 36.34
N LEU A 5 -39.94 -80.53 35.74
CA LEU A 5 -40.03 -79.07 35.97
C LEU A 5 -38.89 -78.24 35.33
N ASN A 6 -39.34 -77.14 34.72
CA ASN A 6 -38.71 -75.96 34.09
C ASN A 6 -38.11 -75.00 35.17
N LYS A 7 -37.23 -73.99 34.96
CA LYS A 7 -37.08 -72.96 33.90
C LYS A 7 -35.84 -72.04 34.18
N ASN A 8 -35.39 -71.30 33.14
CA ASN A 8 -34.56 -70.07 33.10
C ASN A 8 -33.01 -70.25 33.14
N LEU A 9 -32.14 -69.61 32.32
CA LEU A 9 -32.25 -68.40 31.48
C LEU A 9 -31.04 -68.31 30.48
N ARG A 10 -31.25 -67.59 29.37
CA ARG A 10 -30.29 -66.85 28.48
C ARG A 10 -29.76 -67.54 27.20
N ARG A 11 -30.05 -66.85 26.09
CA ARG A 11 -29.88 -67.21 24.67
C ARG A 11 -28.51 -66.70 24.18
N VAL A 12 -27.75 -67.56 23.52
CA VAL A 12 -26.43 -67.29 22.88
C VAL A 12 -26.62 -67.20 21.36
N LEU A 13 -25.93 -66.28 20.70
CA LEU A 13 -25.58 -66.32 19.25
C LEU A 13 -24.38 -65.38 19.04
N ARG A 14 -23.14 -65.88 19.16
CA ARG A 14 -22.21 -66.43 18.14
C ARG A 14 -21.81 -65.46 16.99
N TRP A 15 -20.54 -65.03 17.05
CA TRP A 15 -19.71 -64.56 15.93
C TRP A 15 -18.74 -65.68 15.52
N PRO A 16 -18.26 -65.71 14.26
CA PRO A 16 -16.97 -66.31 13.96
C PRO A 16 -15.97 -65.35 13.30
N LEU A 17 -14.75 -65.36 13.83
CA LEU A 17 -13.53 -64.77 13.28
C LEU A 17 -13.26 -65.27 11.85
N ARG A 18 -12.72 -64.39 10.99
CA ARG A 18 -12.10 -64.78 9.72
C ARG A 18 -10.65 -64.33 9.63
N ARG A 19 -9.82 -65.29 9.21
CA ARG A 19 -8.35 -65.31 9.13
C ARG A 19 -7.77 -64.35 8.11
N ARG A 20 -6.55 -63.87 8.41
CA ARG A 20 -5.60 -63.17 7.52
C ARG A 20 -5.25 -64.02 6.29
N SER A 21 -5.16 -63.35 5.14
CA SER A 21 -4.55 -63.84 3.90
C SER A 21 -3.63 -62.74 3.34
N ASN A 22 -2.37 -63.09 3.07
CA ASN A 22 -1.33 -62.24 2.51
C ASN A 22 -1.64 -61.81 1.07
N SER A 23 -1.36 -60.55 0.72
CA SER A 23 -1.18 -60.11 -0.66
C SER A 23 0.08 -59.24 -0.80
N LYS A 24 0.74 -59.42 -1.94
CA LYS A 24 2.11 -59.01 -2.29
C LYS A 24 2.29 -57.50 -2.34
N LEU A 25 3.40 -57.01 -1.78
CA LEU A 25 3.94 -55.67 -2.01
C LEU A 25 4.34 -55.52 -3.48
N ARG A 26 3.62 -54.69 -4.22
CA ARG A 26 4.10 -54.08 -5.47
C ARG A 26 4.83 -52.80 -5.09
N PHE A 27 6.10 -52.68 -5.46
CA PHE A 27 6.80 -51.40 -5.45
C PHE A 27 6.15 -50.51 -6.52
N GLY A 28 5.43 -49.48 -6.08
CA GLY A 28 4.96 -48.42 -6.96
C GLY A 28 6.14 -47.55 -7.39
N GLU A 29 6.14 -47.15 -8.66
CA GLU A 29 7.00 -46.09 -9.18
C GLU A 29 6.87 -44.83 -8.30
N PRO A 30 7.95 -44.02 -8.19
CA PRO A 30 7.88 -42.78 -7.44
C PRO A 30 6.84 -41.89 -8.12
N THR A 31 5.68 -41.74 -7.48
CA THR A 31 4.76 -40.66 -7.77
C THR A 31 5.55 -39.37 -7.64
N THR A 32 5.76 -38.69 -8.77
CA THR A 32 6.22 -37.30 -8.84
C THR A 32 5.48 -36.52 -7.77
N GLU A 33 6.22 -36.14 -6.73
CA GLU A 33 5.77 -35.23 -5.70
C GLU A 33 5.29 -33.98 -6.43
N ALA A 34 3.97 -33.73 -6.41
CA ALA A 34 3.41 -32.55 -7.03
C ALA A 34 4.13 -31.34 -6.44
N ALA A 35 4.67 -30.48 -7.30
CA ALA A 35 5.34 -29.26 -6.87
C ALA A 35 4.44 -28.53 -5.84
N PRO A 36 5.01 -27.99 -4.75
CA PRO A 36 4.23 -27.24 -3.79
C PRO A 36 3.42 -26.17 -4.52
N PRO A 37 2.15 -25.94 -4.15
CA PRO A 37 1.32 -24.96 -4.84
C PRO A 37 2.05 -23.63 -4.88
N HIS A 38 2.22 -23.10 -6.09
CA HIS A 38 2.89 -21.83 -6.37
C HIS A 38 2.32 -20.75 -5.43
N ARG A 39 3.17 -20.22 -4.54
CA ARG A 39 2.72 -19.22 -3.57
C ARG A 39 2.35 -17.93 -4.33
N PRO A 40 1.22 -17.29 -4.02
CA PRO A 40 0.92 -15.97 -4.56
C PRO A 40 2.04 -14.96 -4.24
N ILE A 41 2.30 -14.07 -5.18
CA ILE A 41 3.23 -12.96 -5.05
C ILE A 41 2.47 -11.78 -4.47
N ARG A 42 2.87 -11.30 -3.29
CA ARG A 42 2.23 -10.14 -2.67
C ARG A 42 2.78 -8.84 -3.22
N ILE A 43 1.92 -8.06 -3.85
CA ILE A 43 2.24 -6.75 -4.42
C ILE A 43 1.59 -5.68 -3.57
N ALA A 44 2.30 -4.58 -3.34
CA ALA A 44 1.69 -3.38 -2.77
C ALA A 44 2.25 -2.10 -3.38
N THR A 45 1.46 -1.03 -3.28
CA THR A 45 1.88 0.32 -3.60
C THR A 45 1.55 1.28 -2.47
N PHE A 46 2.42 2.28 -2.29
CA PHE A 46 2.28 3.26 -1.23
C PHE A 46 2.94 4.59 -1.60
N ASN A 47 2.18 5.68 -1.50
CA ASN A 47 2.75 7.01 -1.49
C ASN A 47 3.34 7.30 -0.10
N ALA A 48 4.67 7.38 -0.03
CA ALA A 48 5.43 7.58 1.19
C ALA A 48 5.72 9.07 1.49
N ALA A 49 4.95 10.00 0.90
CA ALA A 49 4.97 11.41 1.28
C ALA A 49 4.82 11.57 2.80
N PHE A 50 5.53 12.54 3.38
CA PHE A 50 5.68 12.76 4.83
C PHE A 50 6.65 11.83 5.57
N PHE A 51 7.57 11.18 4.85
CA PHE A 51 8.65 10.43 5.46
C PHE A 51 9.54 11.32 6.37
N SER A 52 9.21 11.40 7.66
CA SER A 52 10.17 11.76 8.70
C SER A 52 10.98 10.50 9.00
N MET A 53 12.07 10.28 8.27
CA MET A 53 13.07 9.27 8.61
C MET A 53 13.78 9.73 9.89
N ALA A 54 13.18 9.49 11.05
CA ALA A 54 14.02 9.34 12.24
C ALA A 54 14.99 8.21 11.91
N SER A 55 16.29 8.45 12.09
CA SER A 55 17.34 7.48 11.81
C SER A 55 16.92 6.11 12.31
N VAL A 56 16.92 5.11 11.42
CA VAL A 56 16.77 3.74 11.86
C VAL A 56 18.05 3.43 12.63
N ASP A 57 17.98 3.44 13.96
CA ASP A 57 19.06 2.95 14.81
C ASP A 57 19.19 1.46 14.53
N ILE A 58 20.06 1.13 13.60
CA ILE A 58 20.46 -0.24 13.32
C ILE A 58 21.62 -0.48 14.27
N PRO A 59 21.56 -1.51 15.15
CA PRO A 59 22.65 -1.79 16.05
C PRO A 59 23.90 -2.11 15.22
N GLU A 60 24.78 -1.12 15.10
CA GLU A 60 26.10 -1.29 14.54
C GLU A 60 26.91 -2.16 15.50
N ALA A 61 27.58 -3.16 14.96
CA ALA A 61 28.53 -3.96 15.72
C ALA A 61 29.64 -3.05 16.23
N ASP A 62 29.86 -3.09 17.55
CA ASP A 62 30.88 -2.34 18.28
C ASP A 62 32.22 -2.33 17.54
N ASN A 63 32.63 -1.16 17.06
CA ASN A 63 34.02 -0.87 16.74
C ASN A 63 34.41 0.45 17.39
N ASN A 64 34.92 0.30 18.62
CA ASN A 64 35.63 1.32 19.39
C ASN A 64 36.81 1.88 18.59
N VAL A 65 36.73 3.14 18.14
CA VAL A 65 37.91 4.03 18.05
C VAL A 65 37.47 5.46 18.32
N GLY A 66 38.01 6.06 19.39
CA GLY A 66 37.70 7.41 19.83
C GLY A 66 38.36 8.51 19.00
N GLY A 67 37.81 9.73 19.11
CA GLY A 67 38.51 10.93 18.67
C GLY A 67 37.65 12.17 18.42
N SER A 68 37.58 13.04 19.44
CA SER A 68 37.61 14.50 19.35
C SER A 68 36.39 15.29 18.80
N LYS A 69 35.74 15.99 19.74
CA LYS A 69 34.77 17.09 19.56
C LYS A 69 35.42 18.29 18.86
N SER A 70 34.67 18.93 17.95
CA SER A 70 34.92 20.31 17.51
C SER A 70 33.60 21.08 17.46
N THR A 71 33.51 22.10 18.29
CA THR A 71 32.45 23.10 18.41
C THR A 71 32.58 24.16 17.32
N TYR A 72 31.50 24.51 16.62
CA TYR A 72 31.42 25.79 15.91
C TYR A 72 30.08 26.49 16.15
N ASP A 73 30.25 27.74 16.59
CA ASP A 73 29.29 28.71 17.08
C ASP A 73 28.33 29.25 16.01
N ARG A 74 27.11 29.58 16.46
CA ARG A 74 26.19 30.53 15.82
C ARG A 74 26.50 31.96 16.28
N PRO A 75 26.21 32.99 15.47
CA PRO A 75 25.87 34.30 16.00
C PRO A 75 24.36 34.60 15.86
N ARG A 76 23.79 35.11 16.95
CA ARG A 76 22.48 35.78 17.04
C ARG A 76 22.58 37.22 16.50
N SER A 77 21.52 37.73 15.90
CA SER A 77 21.19 39.16 15.96
C SER A 77 19.68 39.39 16.05
N ILE A 78 19.32 40.44 16.79
CA ILE A 78 18.01 40.84 17.32
C ILE A 78 17.62 42.18 16.67
N LEU A 79 16.32 42.51 16.67
CA LEU A 79 15.61 43.82 16.55
C LEU A 79 14.67 43.88 15.32
N LYS A 80 13.45 44.43 15.33
CA LYS A 80 12.50 44.96 16.35
C LYS A 80 11.13 45.16 15.63
N ALA A 81 10.08 45.36 16.42
CA ALA A 81 8.65 45.36 16.10
C ALA A 81 8.07 46.53 15.26
N SER A 82 6.84 46.35 14.74
CA SER A 82 5.77 47.37 14.76
C SER A 82 4.36 46.74 14.69
N GLN A 83 3.39 47.38 15.36
CA GLN A 83 1.98 47.01 15.57
C GLN A 83 1.03 47.89 14.74
N SER A 84 -0.16 47.37 14.40
CA SER A 84 -1.46 48.10 14.34
C SER A 84 -2.59 47.10 13.96
N GLN A 85 -3.47 46.69 14.90
CA GLN A 85 -4.82 47.21 15.21
C GLN A 85 -5.92 46.98 14.14
N SER A 86 -6.93 46.17 14.53
CA SER A 86 -8.26 45.87 13.93
C SER A 86 -9.32 46.93 14.33
N PRO A 87 -10.61 46.97 13.85
CA PRO A 87 -11.65 45.91 14.09
C PRO A 87 -12.92 45.76 13.16
N VAL A 88 -13.45 44.51 13.02
CA VAL A 88 -14.88 44.00 13.24
C VAL A 88 -16.02 44.37 12.23
N PRO A 89 -17.20 43.66 12.06
CA PRO A 89 -17.57 42.21 11.96
C PRO A 89 -18.64 41.83 10.87
N GLY A 90 -18.94 40.53 10.67
CA GLY A 90 -20.36 40.09 10.56
C GLY A 90 -20.77 38.93 9.62
N LYS A 91 -21.46 37.95 10.24
CA LYS A 91 -22.53 37.03 9.76
C LYS A 91 -22.17 35.65 9.19
N SER A 92 -22.48 34.65 10.03
CA SER A 92 -22.48 33.20 9.83
C SER A 92 -23.72 32.68 9.07
N LYS A 93 -23.53 31.65 8.24
CA LYS A 93 -24.56 30.77 7.65
C LYS A 93 -24.09 29.29 7.73
N PRO A 94 -25.02 28.32 7.67
CA PRO A 94 -24.93 27.08 8.44
C PRO A 94 -23.93 26.07 7.86
N ARG A 95 -23.16 25.43 8.75
CA ARG A 95 -22.21 24.36 8.41
C ARG A 95 -22.98 23.06 8.22
N VAL A 96 -22.87 22.49 7.01
CA VAL A 96 -23.30 21.10 6.75
C VAL A 96 -22.22 20.20 7.36
N SER A 97 -22.56 19.51 8.44
CA SER A 97 -21.70 18.52 9.08
C SER A 97 -21.69 17.26 8.23
N ILE A 98 -20.63 17.06 7.45
CA ILE A 98 -20.27 15.74 6.96
C ILE A 98 -19.75 15.00 8.19
N ASN A 99 -20.43 13.92 8.61
CA ASN A 99 -19.90 13.01 9.62
C ASN A 99 -18.66 12.31 9.05
N LEU A 100 -17.50 12.94 9.23
CA LEU A 100 -16.22 12.28 9.13
C LEU A 100 -15.98 11.57 10.47
N PRO A 101 -15.55 10.30 10.50
CA PRO A 101 -14.92 9.78 11.70
C PRO A 101 -13.63 10.58 11.93
N ASP A 102 -13.47 11.10 13.15
CA ASP A 102 -12.24 11.77 13.59
C ASP A 102 -11.08 10.75 13.59
N ASN A 103 -10.48 10.51 12.43
CA ASN A 103 -9.15 9.95 12.39
C ASN A 103 -8.19 11.11 12.64
N GLU A 104 -7.56 11.12 13.81
CA GLU A 104 -6.61 12.12 14.29
C GLU A 104 -5.39 12.24 13.36
N ILE A 105 -5.54 12.93 12.23
CA ILE A 105 -4.44 13.55 11.51
C ILE A 105 -4.19 14.88 12.23
N SER A 106 -3.30 14.85 13.22
CA SER A 106 -2.96 16.01 14.05
C SER A 106 -2.45 17.19 13.22
N VAL A 107 -3.34 18.09 12.83
CA VAL A 107 -3.02 19.48 12.51
C VAL A 107 -2.90 20.22 13.84
N ARG A 108 -1.72 20.21 14.44
CA ARG A 108 -1.37 21.10 15.57
C ARG A 108 -0.06 21.81 15.28
N GLN A 109 -0.11 22.78 14.38
CA GLN A 109 0.81 23.92 14.39
C GLN A 109 0.00 25.20 14.20
N THR A 110 -0.77 25.56 15.21
CA THR A 110 -1.19 26.94 15.45
C THR A 110 -1.27 27.17 16.96
N SER A 111 -0.24 27.86 17.47
CA SER A 111 -0.28 28.80 18.59
C SER A 111 -1.26 28.52 19.74
N PHE A 112 -0.75 28.07 20.88
CA PHE A 112 -1.46 28.22 22.15
C PHE A 112 -0.55 28.77 23.24
N SER A 113 -0.99 29.90 23.78
CA SER A 113 -0.56 30.54 25.01
C SER A 113 -0.77 29.62 26.20
N GLU A 114 0.18 29.71 27.11
CA GLU A 114 0.25 29.06 28.42
C GLU A 114 -0.93 29.45 29.31
N SER A 115 -1.72 28.47 29.75
CA SER A 115 -2.42 28.55 31.03
C SER A 115 -2.70 27.14 31.55
N GLU A 116 -2.00 26.79 32.62
CA GLU A 116 -2.22 25.58 33.42
C GLU A 116 -3.65 25.50 33.96
N ARG A 117 -4.29 24.32 33.88
CA ARG A 117 -5.16 23.81 34.96
C ARG A 117 -5.07 22.29 35.08
N LYS A 118 -4.69 21.87 36.29
CA LYS A 118 -4.68 20.51 36.84
C LYS A 118 -6.03 19.80 36.68
N GLY A 119 -6.01 18.52 36.30
CA GLY A 119 -7.18 17.65 36.46
C GLY A 119 -7.05 16.27 35.81
N SER A 120 -6.94 15.24 36.66
CA SER A 120 -7.11 13.80 36.40
C SER A 120 -6.10 13.08 35.48
N SER A 121 -5.25 12.29 36.14
CA SER A 121 -4.39 11.26 35.56
C SER A 121 -5.24 10.14 34.94
N TRP A 122 -5.58 10.29 33.67
CA TRP A 122 -5.75 9.16 32.76
C TRP A 122 -4.50 9.11 31.91
N SER A 123 -3.58 8.22 32.26
CA SER A 123 -2.41 7.91 31.45
C SER A 123 -2.88 7.22 30.17
N PHE A 124 -3.38 8.00 29.21
CA PHE A 124 -3.37 7.60 27.82
C PHE A 124 -1.90 7.43 27.47
N ARG A 125 -1.48 6.17 27.29
CA ARG A 125 -0.20 5.87 26.67
C ARG A 125 -0.18 6.63 25.36
N GLU A 126 0.66 7.65 25.28
CA GLU A 126 1.04 8.33 24.06
C GLU A 126 1.48 7.23 23.09
N GLY A 127 0.58 6.86 22.17
CA GLY A 127 0.76 5.71 21.30
C GLY A 127 1.99 5.96 20.45
N GLN A 128 3.03 5.11 20.58
CA GLN A 128 4.19 5.16 19.72
C GLN A 128 3.71 5.18 18.26
N ARG A 129 3.96 6.29 17.56
CA ARG A 129 3.72 6.39 16.13
C ARG A 129 4.58 5.33 15.46
N LYS A 130 3.95 4.39 14.74
CA LYS A 130 4.70 3.38 13.99
C LYS A 130 5.58 4.07 12.96
N THR A 131 6.79 3.58 12.80
CA THR A 131 7.64 3.94 11.68
C THR A 131 7.11 3.28 10.40
N VAL A 132 7.38 3.87 9.25
CA VAL A 132 7.02 3.27 7.96
C VAL A 132 7.76 1.97 7.70
N VAL A 133 8.96 1.77 8.25
CA VAL A 133 9.66 0.47 8.20
C VAL A 133 8.81 -0.60 8.89
N GLU A 134 8.25 -0.32 10.07
CA GLU A 134 7.36 -1.25 10.77
C GLU A 134 6.07 -1.51 9.99
N VAL A 135 5.46 -0.46 9.43
CA VAL A 135 4.25 -0.58 8.62
C VAL A 135 4.49 -1.46 7.38
N LEU A 136 5.59 -1.23 6.65
CA LEU A 136 5.94 -1.99 5.45
C LEU A 136 6.45 -3.41 5.77
N ARG A 137 7.04 -3.63 6.95
CA ARG A 137 7.42 -4.97 7.41
C ARG A 137 6.19 -5.80 7.75
N GLU A 138 5.19 -5.21 8.41
CA GLU A 138 3.89 -5.85 8.73
C GLU A 138 3.10 -6.22 7.47
N LEU A 139 3.21 -5.40 6.43
CA LEU A 139 2.60 -5.65 5.12
C LEU A 139 3.10 -6.95 4.47
N ASN A 140 4.37 -7.31 4.73
CA ASN A 140 5.05 -8.50 4.21
C ASN A 140 4.89 -8.65 2.68
N ALA A 141 5.00 -7.55 1.94
CA ALA A 141 4.97 -7.58 0.48
C ALA A 141 6.22 -8.27 -0.08
N ASP A 142 6.08 -8.89 -1.25
CA ASP A 142 7.21 -9.43 -2.02
C ASP A 142 7.74 -8.40 -3.03
N VAL A 143 6.86 -7.53 -3.53
CA VAL A 143 7.17 -6.40 -4.41
C VAL A 143 6.44 -5.15 -3.94
N LEU A 144 7.16 -4.02 -3.86
CA LEU A 144 6.63 -2.72 -3.44
C LEU A 144 6.91 -1.66 -4.49
N GLY A 145 5.85 -0.94 -4.90
CA GLY A 145 5.97 0.33 -5.60
C GLY A 145 5.81 1.48 -4.62
N LEU A 146 6.82 2.32 -4.47
CA LEU A 146 6.77 3.48 -3.57
C LEU A 146 6.84 4.78 -4.38
N GLN A 147 5.99 5.74 -4.03
CA GLN A 147 5.99 7.10 -4.60
C GLN A 147 6.45 8.12 -3.55
N ASP A 148 6.94 9.27 -4.01
CA ASP A 148 7.44 10.38 -3.17
C ASP A 148 8.52 9.96 -2.17
N VAL A 149 9.36 9.01 -2.58
CA VAL A 149 10.47 8.50 -1.78
C VAL A 149 11.64 9.46 -1.85
N LYS A 150 12.20 9.82 -0.69
CA LYS A 150 13.48 10.53 -0.62
C LYS A 150 14.65 9.58 -0.85
N ALA A 151 15.59 9.95 -1.71
CA ALA A 151 16.86 9.29 -1.93
C ALA A 151 17.95 10.32 -2.28
N GLU A 152 18.87 10.54 -1.36
CA GLU A 152 20.00 11.46 -1.49
C GLU A 152 21.18 10.71 -2.10
N GLU A 153 21.47 10.96 -3.39
CA GLU A 153 22.56 10.28 -4.10
C GLU A 153 23.92 10.48 -3.40
N GLU A 154 24.19 11.71 -2.96
CA GLU A 154 25.42 12.08 -2.24
C GLU A 154 25.61 11.32 -0.92
N ASN A 155 24.52 10.81 -0.34
CA ASN A 155 24.50 10.09 0.92
C ASN A 155 24.22 8.59 0.71
N GLY A 156 24.59 8.05 -0.45
CA GLY A 156 24.43 6.62 -0.75
C GLY A 156 22.96 6.19 -0.88
N MET A 157 22.14 7.01 -1.53
CA MET A 157 20.69 6.82 -1.69
C MET A 157 19.93 6.80 -0.37
N LYS A 158 20.52 7.30 0.71
CA LYS A 158 19.81 7.44 1.96
C LYS A 158 18.72 8.50 1.80
N PRO A 159 17.52 8.26 2.30
CA PRO A 159 17.25 7.22 3.28
C PRO A 159 16.61 5.93 2.69
N LEU A 160 16.32 5.89 1.38
CA LEU A 160 15.78 4.71 0.68
C LEU A 160 16.63 3.44 0.88
N SER A 161 17.96 3.56 0.81
CA SER A 161 18.86 2.41 1.00
C SER A 161 18.73 1.75 2.38
N ASP A 162 18.50 2.54 3.43
CA ASP A 162 18.26 2.04 4.79
C ASP A 162 16.92 1.33 4.91
N LEU A 163 15.87 1.87 4.27
CA LEU A 163 14.56 1.21 4.19
C LEU A 163 14.66 -0.15 3.49
N ALA A 164 15.28 -0.19 2.31
CA ALA A 164 15.42 -1.41 1.53
C ALA A 164 16.19 -2.50 2.30
N ARG A 165 17.28 -2.11 2.97
CA ARG A 165 18.06 -2.99 3.84
C ARG A 165 17.25 -3.49 5.03
N ALA A 166 16.48 -2.62 5.69
CA ALA A 166 15.63 -2.99 6.82
C ALA A 166 14.47 -3.94 6.44
N LEU A 167 14.04 -3.92 5.17
CA LEU A 167 13.04 -4.83 4.60
C LEU A 167 13.67 -6.09 3.97
N GLY A 168 15.00 -6.14 3.83
CA GLY A 168 15.70 -7.24 3.15
C GLY A 168 15.38 -7.32 1.66
N MET A 169 15.25 -6.17 0.98
CA MET A 169 14.83 -6.07 -0.41
C MET A 169 15.89 -5.41 -1.29
N ASN A 170 15.97 -5.86 -2.54
CA ASN A 170 16.63 -5.14 -3.63
C ASN A 170 15.79 -3.92 -3.99
N TYR A 171 16.41 -2.86 -4.51
CA TYR A 171 15.68 -1.67 -4.94
C TYR A 171 16.26 -1.05 -6.20
N VAL A 172 15.39 -0.36 -6.93
CA VAL A 172 15.73 0.60 -7.98
C VAL A 172 14.98 1.90 -7.72
N PHE A 173 15.57 3.02 -8.11
CA PHE A 173 15.05 4.35 -7.86
C PHE A 173 15.13 5.19 -9.12
N ALA A 174 14.15 6.07 -9.30
CA ALA A 174 14.20 7.11 -10.30
C ALA A 174 13.63 8.42 -9.74
N GLU A 175 14.46 9.46 -9.77
CA GLU A 175 14.06 10.83 -9.46
C GLU A 175 12.86 11.26 -10.33
N SER A 176 11.91 11.92 -9.69
CA SER A 176 10.65 12.39 -10.25
C SER A 176 10.48 13.88 -9.93
N TRP A 177 9.25 14.35 -9.78
CA TRP A 177 8.78 15.73 -9.55
C TRP A 177 9.68 16.74 -8.81
N ALA A 178 10.65 16.32 -7.99
CA ALA A 178 11.66 17.17 -7.37
C ALA A 178 13.00 16.44 -7.19
N PRO A 179 14.12 17.18 -7.12
CA PRO A 179 15.43 16.62 -6.80
C PRO A 179 15.41 15.73 -5.56
N GLN A 180 16.04 14.56 -5.63
CA GLN A 180 16.10 13.55 -4.55
C GLN A 180 14.75 12.93 -4.18
N TYR A 181 13.65 13.24 -4.86
CA TYR A 181 12.34 12.64 -4.62
C TYR A 181 11.87 11.88 -5.84
N GLY A 182 11.35 10.66 -5.66
CA GLY A 182 11.10 9.80 -6.81
C GLY A 182 10.23 8.58 -6.56
N ASN A 183 10.16 7.78 -7.62
CA ASN A 183 9.56 6.45 -7.59
C ASN A 183 10.64 5.43 -7.20
N ALA A 184 10.28 4.47 -6.36
CA ALA A 184 11.12 3.31 -6.07
C ALA A 184 10.35 2.01 -6.29
N VAL A 185 11.05 0.98 -6.77
CA VAL A 185 10.57 -0.39 -6.78
C VAL A 185 11.47 -1.21 -5.87
N LEU A 186 10.90 -1.85 -4.85
CA LEU A 186 11.61 -2.76 -3.97
C LEU A 186 11.11 -4.19 -4.23
N SER A 187 12.01 -5.18 -4.17
CA SER A 187 11.66 -6.59 -4.36
C SER A 187 12.50 -7.50 -3.47
N LYS A 188 11.88 -8.55 -2.92
CA LYS A 188 12.61 -9.66 -2.27
C LYS A 188 13.49 -10.44 -3.24
N TRP A 189 13.24 -10.35 -4.55
CA TRP A 189 13.97 -11.07 -5.58
C TRP A 189 14.83 -10.12 -6.43
N PRO A 190 15.80 -10.65 -7.21
CA PRO A 190 16.65 -9.82 -8.06
C PRO A 190 15.84 -9.02 -9.09
N ILE A 191 16.19 -7.74 -9.24
CA ILE A 191 15.69 -6.87 -10.30
C ILE A 191 16.67 -6.98 -11.46
N LYS A 192 16.30 -7.75 -12.50
CA LYS A 192 17.18 -8.05 -13.65
C LYS A 192 17.44 -6.84 -14.54
N ARG A 193 16.38 -6.07 -14.78
CA ARG A 193 16.37 -4.92 -15.67
C ARG A 193 15.46 -3.86 -15.07
N TRP A 194 15.82 -2.60 -15.29
CA TRP A 194 14.91 -1.49 -15.02
C TRP A 194 15.09 -0.42 -16.08
N ASN A 195 14.01 0.29 -16.38
CA ASN A 195 13.99 1.39 -17.34
C ASN A 195 13.17 2.54 -16.77
N LEU A 196 13.71 3.75 -16.92
CA LEU A 196 13.01 4.98 -16.66
C LEU A 196 12.39 5.50 -17.94
N HIS A 197 11.07 5.57 -18.00
CA HIS A 197 10.38 6.25 -19.10
C HIS A 197 9.85 7.59 -18.61
N LYS A 198 10.44 8.68 -19.12
CA LYS A 198 9.92 10.03 -18.94
C LYS A 198 8.64 10.17 -19.73
N ILE A 199 7.61 10.70 -19.09
CA ILE A 199 6.27 10.40 -19.51
C ILE A 199 5.78 11.32 -20.66
N PHE A 200 6.28 12.54 -20.85
CA PHE A 200 5.80 13.36 -21.97
C PHE A 200 6.87 14.19 -22.66
N ASP A 201 7.41 15.21 -22.00
CA ASP A 201 8.44 16.07 -22.56
C ASP A 201 9.44 16.52 -21.48
N HIS A 202 10.32 17.45 -21.82
CA HIS A 202 11.34 17.99 -20.92
C HIS A 202 10.78 18.90 -19.81
N THR A 203 9.50 19.26 -19.87
CA THR A 203 8.79 20.04 -18.85
C THR A 203 8.07 19.15 -17.84
N ASP A 204 7.87 17.87 -18.17
CA ASP A 204 7.30 16.89 -17.26
C ASP A 204 8.39 16.15 -16.47
N PHE A 205 8.32 16.27 -15.15
CA PHE A 205 9.20 15.59 -14.22
C PHE A 205 8.61 14.26 -13.73
N ARG A 206 7.38 13.92 -14.12
CA ARG A 206 6.78 12.63 -13.82
C ARG A 206 7.37 11.54 -14.71
N ASN A 207 7.49 10.36 -14.12
CA ASN A 207 8.04 9.19 -14.78
C ASN A 207 7.30 7.90 -14.39
N VAL A 208 7.48 6.86 -15.20
CA VAL A 208 7.20 5.48 -14.79
C VAL A 208 8.52 4.72 -14.65
N LEU A 209 8.69 4.05 -13.51
CA LEU A 209 9.81 3.16 -13.24
C LEU A 209 9.39 1.73 -13.56
N LYS A 210 9.89 1.22 -14.68
CA LYS A 210 9.60 -0.13 -15.18
C LYS A 210 10.65 -1.10 -14.68
N ALA A 211 10.29 -2.08 -13.85
CA ALA A 211 11.21 -3.09 -13.33
C ALA A 211 10.84 -4.49 -13.82
N THR A 212 11.84 -5.29 -14.21
CA THR A 212 11.71 -6.72 -14.50
C THR A 212 12.29 -7.51 -13.33
N ILE A 213 11.43 -8.23 -12.62
CA ILE A 213 11.76 -8.97 -11.39
C ILE A 213 11.84 -10.46 -11.71
N ASP A 214 12.93 -11.12 -11.30
CA ASP A 214 13.11 -12.56 -11.50
C ASP A 214 12.49 -13.35 -10.35
N VAL A 215 11.24 -13.77 -10.52
CA VAL A 215 10.53 -14.51 -9.48
C VAL A 215 10.92 -15.99 -9.56
N PRO A 216 11.48 -16.58 -8.49
CA PRO A 216 11.90 -17.97 -8.49
C PRO A 216 10.76 -18.89 -8.88
N GLN A 217 11.01 -19.79 -9.83
CA GLN A 217 10.05 -20.80 -10.33
C GLN A 217 8.84 -20.23 -11.10
N GLU A 218 8.53 -18.93 -10.98
CA GLU A 218 7.46 -18.25 -11.72
C GLU A 218 7.96 -17.52 -12.97
N GLY A 219 9.23 -17.13 -13.04
CA GLY A 219 9.79 -16.37 -14.15
C GLY A 219 9.65 -14.85 -13.98
N GLU A 220 9.69 -14.10 -15.09
CA GLU A 220 9.79 -12.64 -15.06
C GLU A 220 8.44 -11.96 -14.79
N LEU A 221 8.41 -11.10 -13.77
CA LEU A 221 7.30 -10.19 -13.46
C LEU A 221 7.70 -8.76 -13.86
N HIS A 222 6.94 -8.15 -14.77
CA HIS A 222 7.10 -6.73 -15.13
C HIS A 222 6.22 -5.89 -14.19
N PHE A 223 6.86 -5.08 -13.35
CA PHE A 223 6.20 -4.27 -12.33
C PHE A 223 6.54 -2.78 -12.52
N TYR A 224 5.53 -1.96 -12.77
CA TYR A 224 5.66 -0.56 -13.16
C TYR A 224 5.13 0.33 -12.05
N CYS A 225 5.97 1.22 -11.53
CA CYS A 225 5.63 2.17 -10.48
C CYS A 225 5.54 3.58 -11.06
N THR A 226 4.44 4.30 -10.81
CA THR A 226 4.25 5.67 -11.29
C THR A 226 3.56 6.57 -10.27
N HIS A 227 3.70 7.88 -10.45
CA HIS A 227 2.95 8.91 -9.72
C HIS A 227 2.57 10.02 -10.70
N LEU A 228 1.32 10.04 -11.16
CA LEU A 228 0.86 10.98 -12.17
C LEU A 228 0.64 12.38 -11.60
N ASP A 229 0.42 13.36 -12.47
CA ASP A 229 0.14 14.73 -12.06
C ASP A 229 -1.09 14.84 -11.13
N HIS A 230 -1.01 15.71 -10.13
CA HIS A 230 -2.04 15.82 -9.09
C HIS A 230 -3.00 17.00 -9.31
N LEU A 231 -2.73 17.88 -10.28
CA LEU A 231 -3.45 19.14 -10.51
C LEU A 231 -4.20 19.16 -11.85
N ASP A 232 -3.63 18.60 -12.91
CA ASP A 232 -4.13 18.73 -14.28
C ASP A 232 -4.35 17.37 -14.94
N GLU A 233 -5.62 17.08 -15.24
CA GLU A 233 -6.02 15.85 -15.93
C GLU A 233 -5.47 15.76 -17.35
N ASN A 234 -5.26 16.87 -18.05
CA ASN A 234 -4.68 16.84 -19.39
C ASN A 234 -3.24 16.33 -19.34
N TRP A 235 -2.48 16.72 -18.32
CA TRP A 235 -1.16 16.17 -18.04
C TRP A 235 -1.25 14.70 -17.68
N ARG A 236 -2.14 14.30 -16.77
CA ARG A 236 -2.34 12.88 -16.46
C ARG A 236 -2.70 12.02 -17.68
N MET A 237 -3.51 12.56 -18.60
CA MET A 237 -3.91 11.87 -19.82
C MET A 237 -2.75 11.70 -20.79
N LYS A 238 -2.01 12.78 -21.09
CA LYS A 238 -0.74 12.69 -21.83
C LYS A 238 0.17 11.66 -21.20
N GLN A 239 0.18 11.65 -19.87
CA GLN A 239 1.07 10.80 -19.11
C GLN A 239 0.74 9.32 -19.24
N ILE A 240 -0.48 8.93 -18.95
CA ILE A 240 -0.90 7.54 -19.03
C ILE A 240 -0.83 7.02 -20.48
N ILE A 241 -1.13 7.86 -21.48
CA ILE A 241 -1.03 7.49 -22.89
C ILE A 241 0.41 7.09 -23.24
N ALA A 242 1.41 7.88 -22.85
CA ALA A 242 2.80 7.56 -23.13
C ALA A 242 3.30 6.31 -22.38
N ILE A 243 2.87 6.10 -21.13
CA ILE A 243 3.17 4.86 -20.38
C ILE A 243 2.67 3.64 -21.15
N ILE A 244 1.43 3.68 -21.64
CA ILE A 244 0.83 2.55 -22.36
C ILE A 244 1.42 2.38 -23.76
N GLN A 245 1.70 3.48 -24.48
CA GLN A 245 2.26 3.42 -25.83
C GLN A 245 3.73 2.98 -25.87
N SER A 246 4.50 3.26 -24.82
CA SER A 246 5.91 2.85 -24.70
C SER A 246 6.08 1.41 -24.19
N ASN A 247 5.02 0.62 -24.16
CA ASN A 247 5.00 -0.68 -23.52
C ASN A 247 4.70 -1.81 -24.48
N ASP A 248 5.63 -2.75 -24.58
CA ASP A 248 5.50 -3.97 -25.38
C ASP A 248 5.23 -5.22 -24.52
N GLU A 249 5.36 -5.13 -23.19
CA GLU A 249 5.35 -6.30 -22.30
C GLU A 249 4.13 -6.33 -21.35
N PRO A 250 3.53 -7.51 -21.11
CA PRO A 250 2.48 -7.63 -20.11
C PRO A 250 2.99 -7.29 -18.71
N HIS A 251 2.27 -6.46 -17.96
CA HIS A 251 2.76 -5.87 -16.71
C HIS A 251 1.68 -5.62 -15.65
N ILE A 252 2.15 -5.38 -14.43
CA ILE A 252 1.37 -4.79 -13.34
C ILE A 252 1.77 -3.31 -13.22
N LEU A 253 0.80 -2.40 -13.32
CA LEU A 253 0.97 -0.96 -13.12
C LEU A 253 0.45 -0.59 -11.73
N ALA A 254 1.27 0.08 -10.93
CA ALA A 254 0.91 0.47 -9.58
C ALA A 254 1.34 1.90 -9.23
N GLY A 255 0.56 2.57 -8.40
CA GLY A 255 0.89 3.88 -7.85
C GLY A 255 -0.27 4.87 -7.82
N GLY A 256 0.08 6.12 -7.54
CA GLY A 256 -0.87 7.24 -7.47
C GLY A 256 -1.21 7.74 -8.86
N LEU A 257 -2.40 7.37 -9.36
CA LEU A 257 -2.87 7.83 -10.67
C LEU A 257 -3.52 9.22 -10.58
N ASN A 258 -3.88 9.67 -9.37
CA ASN A 258 -4.52 10.96 -9.12
C ASN A 258 -5.82 11.21 -9.92
N SER A 259 -6.41 10.14 -10.46
CA SER A 259 -7.73 10.12 -11.10
C SER A 259 -8.65 9.25 -10.27
N LEU A 260 -9.94 9.58 -10.25
CA LEU A 260 -10.96 8.76 -9.63
C LEU A 260 -11.52 7.76 -10.64
N ASP A 261 -12.11 6.68 -10.12
CA ASP A 261 -12.98 5.80 -10.89
C ASP A 261 -14.44 6.12 -10.54
N GLU A 262 -15.22 6.58 -11.52
CA GLU A 262 -16.63 6.95 -11.35
C GLU A 262 -17.47 5.82 -10.73
N SER A 263 -17.16 4.56 -11.04
CA SER A 263 -17.88 3.40 -10.48
C SER A 263 -17.65 3.16 -8.98
N ASP A 264 -16.70 3.86 -8.36
CA ASP A 264 -16.44 3.74 -6.93
C ASP A 264 -17.46 4.54 -6.09
N TYR A 265 -18.20 5.48 -6.69
CA TYR A 265 -18.99 6.49 -5.97
C TYR A 265 -20.44 6.55 -6.47
N SER A 266 -21.38 6.70 -5.54
CA SER A 266 -22.75 7.10 -5.86
C SER A 266 -22.78 8.57 -6.32
N GLN A 267 -23.87 8.97 -6.99
CA GLN A 267 -24.04 10.37 -7.42
C GLN A 267 -24.02 11.36 -6.24
N GLU A 268 -24.61 10.99 -5.11
CA GLU A 268 -24.59 11.79 -3.87
C GLU A 268 -23.14 11.96 -3.38
N ARG A 269 -22.40 10.85 -3.26
CA ARG A 269 -21.01 10.86 -2.81
C ARG A 269 -20.11 11.64 -3.77
N TRP A 270 -20.30 11.51 -5.07
CA TRP A 270 -19.58 12.29 -6.08
C TRP A 270 -19.80 13.80 -5.90
N THR A 271 -21.05 14.20 -5.66
CA THR A 271 -21.40 15.60 -5.43
C THR A 271 -20.71 16.14 -4.17
N ASP A 272 -20.68 15.36 -3.09
CA ASP A 272 -19.97 15.72 -1.86
C ASP A 272 -18.46 15.85 -2.08
N ILE A 273 -17.86 14.94 -2.86
CA ILE A 273 -16.44 14.98 -3.22
C ILE A 273 -16.12 16.27 -3.99
N VAL A 274 -16.90 16.60 -5.02
CA VAL A 274 -16.70 17.81 -5.83
C VAL A 274 -16.78 19.05 -4.95
N LYS A 275 -17.85 19.17 -4.15
CA LYS A 275 -18.04 20.31 -3.24
C LYS A 275 -16.88 20.45 -2.25
N TYR A 276 -16.43 19.35 -1.67
CA TYR A 276 -15.32 19.36 -0.72
C TYR A 276 -14.00 19.80 -1.37
N TYR A 277 -13.72 19.37 -2.59
CA TYR A 277 -12.53 19.81 -3.33
C TYR A 277 -12.60 21.30 -3.68
N GLU A 278 -13.76 21.80 -4.10
CA GLU A 278 -14.01 23.23 -4.35
C GLU A 278 -13.80 24.08 -3.09
N GLU A 279 -14.33 23.66 -1.94
CA GLU A 279 -14.15 24.36 -0.65
C GLU A 279 -12.68 24.44 -0.22
N MET A 280 -11.85 23.47 -0.61
CA MET A 280 -10.40 23.48 -0.37
C MET A 280 -9.59 24.21 -1.47
N GLY A 281 -10.25 24.75 -2.50
CA GLY A 281 -9.57 25.38 -3.64
C GLY A 281 -8.78 24.40 -4.51
N LYS A 282 -9.13 23.11 -4.50
CA LYS A 282 -8.52 22.08 -5.34
C LYS A 282 -9.24 21.95 -6.69
N PRO A 283 -8.55 21.51 -7.74
CA PRO A 283 -9.20 21.13 -8.99
C PRO A 283 -10.26 20.06 -8.77
N THR A 284 -11.38 20.17 -9.49
CA THR A 284 -12.43 19.15 -9.48
C THR A 284 -11.83 17.79 -9.86
N PRO A 285 -12.11 16.72 -9.09
CA PRO A 285 -11.65 15.38 -9.43
C PRO A 285 -12.15 14.92 -10.81
N LYS A 286 -11.34 14.09 -11.45
CA LYS A 286 -11.49 13.68 -12.85
C LYS A 286 -11.37 12.16 -12.97
N VAL A 287 -11.84 11.61 -14.09
CA VAL A 287 -12.04 10.16 -14.30
C VAL A 287 -11.47 9.66 -15.63
N GLU A 288 -10.91 10.55 -16.44
CA GLU A 288 -10.54 10.30 -17.83
C GLU A 288 -9.42 9.26 -17.92
N VAL A 289 -8.42 9.30 -17.03
CA VAL A 289 -7.37 8.27 -16.93
C VAL A 289 -7.97 6.88 -16.67
N MET A 290 -8.87 6.76 -15.70
CA MET A 290 -9.48 5.45 -15.37
C MET A 290 -10.40 4.95 -16.49
N LYS A 291 -11.15 5.84 -17.14
CA LYS A 291 -11.93 5.51 -18.34
C LYS A 291 -11.03 5.01 -19.46
N TYR A 292 -9.90 5.67 -19.69
CA TYR A 292 -8.93 5.26 -20.69
C TYR A 292 -8.34 3.87 -20.38
N LEU A 293 -7.86 3.63 -19.17
CA LEU A 293 -7.30 2.34 -18.76
C LEU A 293 -8.29 1.19 -18.91
N LYS A 294 -9.56 1.40 -18.52
CA LYS A 294 -10.65 0.43 -18.73
C LYS A 294 -10.89 0.16 -20.22
N SER A 295 -10.84 1.18 -21.07
CA SER A 295 -10.97 1.02 -22.53
C SER A 295 -9.81 0.23 -23.15
N ARG A 296 -8.66 0.16 -22.47
CA ARG A 296 -7.50 -0.66 -22.83
C ARG A 296 -7.48 -2.01 -22.10
N HIS A 297 -8.60 -2.40 -21.50
CA HIS A 297 -8.80 -3.68 -20.82
C HIS A 297 -7.85 -3.92 -19.64
N TYR A 298 -7.39 -2.86 -18.96
CA TYR A 298 -6.75 -3.02 -17.67
C TYR A 298 -7.75 -3.56 -16.66
N THR A 299 -7.31 -4.55 -15.89
CA THR A 299 -8.06 -5.12 -14.77
C THR A 299 -7.66 -4.39 -13.50
N ASP A 300 -8.64 -3.98 -12.68
CA ASP A 300 -8.38 -3.31 -11.40
C ASP A 300 -8.33 -4.33 -10.26
N ALA A 301 -7.32 -4.23 -9.40
CA ALA A 301 -7.17 -5.11 -8.24
C ALA A 301 -8.36 -5.03 -7.27
N LYS A 302 -9.09 -3.89 -7.22
CA LYS A 302 -10.25 -3.75 -6.31
C LYS A 302 -11.31 -4.82 -6.53
N ASP A 303 -11.42 -5.36 -7.74
CA ASP A 303 -12.44 -6.34 -8.12
C ASP A 303 -12.17 -7.72 -7.50
N PHE A 304 -11.03 -7.86 -6.80
CA PHE A 304 -10.57 -9.07 -6.12
C PHE A 304 -10.51 -8.88 -4.59
N ALA A 305 -11.32 -7.96 -4.07
CA ALA A 305 -11.47 -7.75 -2.62
C ALA A 305 -12.09 -8.97 -1.94
N GLY A 306 -11.63 -9.27 -0.72
CA GLY A 306 -12.22 -10.29 0.14
C GLY A 306 -13.24 -9.73 1.12
N GLU A 307 -13.84 -10.60 1.93
CA GLU A 307 -14.75 -10.22 3.02
C GLU A 307 -14.03 -9.56 4.22
N CYS A 308 -12.72 -9.35 4.14
CA CYS A 308 -11.91 -8.92 5.26
C CYS A 308 -12.26 -7.49 5.71
N GLU A 309 -12.40 -7.31 7.02
CA GLU A 309 -12.56 -6.02 7.67
C GLU A 309 -11.31 -5.16 7.46
N SER A 310 -11.32 -4.38 6.39
CA SER A 310 -10.37 -3.29 6.22
C SER A 310 -10.49 -2.32 7.40
N VAL A 311 -9.35 -2.01 8.03
CA VAL A 311 -9.28 -0.97 9.07
C VAL A 311 -9.61 0.42 8.52
N VAL A 312 -9.46 0.61 7.21
CA VAL A 312 -9.87 1.83 6.52
C VAL A 312 -11.37 1.78 6.24
N MET A 313 -12.09 2.72 6.82
CA MET A 313 -13.54 2.85 6.68
C MET A 313 -13.93 3.21 5.24
N ILE A 314 -15.00 2.58 4.75
CA ILE A 314 -15.64 2.94 3.49
C ILE A 314 -16.64 4.06 3.78
N ALA A 315 -16.50 5.20 3.10
CA ALA A 315 -17.44 6.32 3.24
C ALA A 315 -18.82 5.94 2.69
N LYS A 316 -19.88 6.51 3.28
CA LYS A 316 -21.26 6.31 2.78
C LYS A 316 -21.34 6.70 1.30
N GLY A 317 -21.95 5.83 0.49
CA GLY A 317 -22.07 6.04 -0.96
C GLY A 317 -20.80 5.73 -1.74
N GLN A 318 -19.83 5.02 -1.14
CA GLN A 318 -18.63 4.53 -1.80
C GLN A 318 -18.59 3.00 -1.75
N SER A 319 -18.10 2.33 -2.80
CA SER A 319 -18.05 0.86 -2.88
C SER A 319 -16.68 0.25 -2.52
N VAL A 320 -15.65 1.09 -2.40
CA VAL A 320 -14.27 0.71 -2.11
C VAL A 320 -13.64 1.68 -1.11
N GLN A 321 -12.63 1.26 -0.37
CA GLN A 321 -11.91 2.12 0.57
C GLN A 321 -11.20 3.27 -0.14
N GLY A 322 -11.21 4.46 0.48
CA GLY A 322 -10.37 5.57 0.05
C GLY A 322 -8.90 5.28 0.34
N THR A 323 -8.00 5.81 -0.49
CA THR A 323 -6.55 5.58 -0.36
C THR A 323 -5.78 6.85 0.01
N CYS A 324 -6.45 7.99 0.15
CA CYS A 324 -5.85 9.24 0.60
C CYS A 324 -6.69 9.90 1.70
N LYS A 325 -6.13 10.93 2.35
CA LYS A 325 -6.77 11.70 3.44
C LYS A 325 -8.13 12.31 3.11
N TYR A 326 -8.48 12.41 1.83
CA TYR A 326 -9.78 12.92 1.37
C TYR A 326 -10.88 11.85 1.32
N GLY A 327 -10.55 10.60 1.67
CA GLY A 327 -11.47 9.46 1.60
C GLY A 327 -11.76 9.00 0.17
N THR A 328 -11.07 9.55 -0.84
CA THR A 328 -11.15 9.12 -2.24
C THR A 328 -10.04 8.11 -2.55
N ARG A 329 -10.31 7.21 -3.50
CA ARG A 329 -9.34 6.26 -4.04
C ARG A 329 -8.60 6.89 -5.22
N VAL A 330 -7.28 7.04 -5.09
CA VAL A 330 -6.38 7.61 -6.09
C VAL A 330 -5.14 6.75 -6.34
N ASP A 331 -4.93 5.73 -5.51
CA ASP A 331 -3.83 4.77 -5.58
C ASP A 331 -4.37 3.42 -6.09
N TYR A 332 -3.69 2.84 -7.07
CA TYR A 332 -4.18 1.69 -7.82
C TYR A 332 -3.12 0.61 -7.99
N ILE A 333 -3.56 -0.63 -8.13
CA ILE A 333 -2.78 -1.73 -8.72
C ILE A 333 -3.62 -2.28 -9.86
N LEU A 334 -3.12 -2.20 -11.07
CA LEU A 334 -3.80 -2.59 -12.30
C LEU A 334 -2.96 -3.62 -13.06
N SER A 335 -3.62 -4.55 -13.73
CA SER A 335 -2.95 -5.57 -14.57
C SER A 335 -3.31 -5.34 -16.03
N SER A 336 -2.31 -5.36 -16.93
CA SER A 336 -2.55 -5.35 -18.37
C SER A 336 -3.34 -6.59 -18.80
N SER A 337 -4.11 -6.49 -19.88
CA SER A 337 -5.03 -7.56 -20.31
C SER A 337 -4.33 -8.91 -20.56
N ASP A 338 -3.12 -8.85 -21.10
CA ASP A 338 -2.28 -9.96 -21.51
C ASP A 338 -1.35 -10.48 -20.41
N SER A 339 -1.38 -9.88 -19.21
CA SER A 339 -0.50 -10.28 -18.10
C SER A 339 -0.68 -11.76 -17.74
N PRO A 340 0.40 -12.55 -17.65
CA PRO A 340 0.34 -13.94 -17.19
C PRO A 340 0.08 -14.01 -15.68
N TYR A 341 0.28 -12.90 -14.95
CA TYR A 341 -0.03 -12.79 -13.52
C TYR A 341 -1.44 -12.23 -13.35
N LYS A 342 -2.32 -13.02 -12.72
CA LYS A 342 -3.70 -12.64 -12.43
C LYS A 342 -3.88 -12.40 -10.94
N PHE A 343 -4.76 -11.47 -10.59
CA PHE A 343 -5.09 -11.19 -9.20
C PHE A 343 -5.75 -12.40 -8.53
N VAL A 344 -5.37 -12.65 -7.28
CA VAL A 344 -5.97 -13.70 -6.46
C VAL A 344 -7.23 -13.16 -5.82
N SER A 345 -8.34 -13.88 -6.01
CA SER A 345 -9.63 -13.50 -5.40
C SER A 345 -9.53 -13.43 -3.89
N GLY A 346 -10.12 -12.39 -3.29
CA GLY A 346 -10.13 -12.17 -1.85
C GLY A 346 -8.86 -11.53 -1.28
N SER A 347 -7.88 -11.16 -2.11
CA SER A 347 -6.57 -10.69 -1.64
C SER A 347 -6.39 -9.17 -1.63
N TYR A 348 -7.24 -8.43 -2.34
CA TYR A 348 -7.15 -6.98 -2.37
C TYR A 348 -7.53 -6.36 -1.01
N LEU A 349 -6.68 -5.46 -0.51
CA LEU A 349 -6.86 -4.75 0.75
C LEU A 349 -6.30 -3.34 0.67
N VAL A 350 -6.95 -2.42 1.39
CA VAL A 350 -6.39 -1.11 1.71
C VAL A 350 -6.03 -1.08 3.19
N LEU A 351 -4.76 -0.81 3.50
CA LEU A 351 -4.24 -0.83 4.86
C LEU A 351 -3.89 0.60 5.30
N SER A 352 -4.29 0.94 6.52
CA SER A 352 -3.92 2.23 7.13
C SER A 352 -2.40 2.39 7.17
N SER A 353 -1.92 3.56 6.79
CA SER A 353 -0.52 3.98 6.97
C SER A 353 -0.15 4.19 8.44
N LYS A 354 -1.11 4.09 9.37
CA LYS A 354 -0.92 4.31 10.81
C LYS A 354 -0.29 5.68 11.11
N GLY A 355 -0.63 6.68 10.28
CA GLY A 355 -0.17 8.06 10.40
C GLY A 355 1.20 8.34 9.79
N THR A 356 1.80 7.39 9.05
CA THR A 356 3.11 7.57 8.39
C THR A 356 3.04 8.33 7.06
N SER A 357 1.83 8.45 6.49
CA SER A 357 1.55 9.17 5.25
C SER A 357 0.08 9.61 5.27
N ASP A 358 -0.25 10.62 4.48
CA ASP A 358 -1.64 10.99 4.19
C ASP A 358 -2.30 10.10 3.12
N HIS A 359 -1.56 9.10 2.62
CA HIS A 359 -2.07 7.99 1.84
C HIS A 359 -2.15 6.70 2.67
N HIS A 360 -2.92 5.74 2.17
CA HIS A 360 -3.03 4.37 2.66
C HIS A 360 -2.37 3.42 1.66
N ILE A 361 -2.05 2.22 2.12
CA ILE A 361 -1.32 1.22 1.33
C ILE A 361 -2.33 0.36 0.59
N VAL A 362 -2.17 0.22 -0.72
CA VAL A 362 -2.96 -0.71 -1.53
C VAL A 362 -2.16 -1.99 -1.69
N LYS A 363 -2.78 -3.14 -1.44
CA LYS A 363 -2.16 -4.46 -1.46
C LYS A 363 -3.03 -5.45 -2.22
N VAL A 364 -2.43 -6.35 -2.98
CA VAL A 364 -3.10 -7.48 -3.62
C VAL A 364 -2.09 -8.61 -3.84
N ASP A 365 -2.57 -9.85 -3.86
CA ASP A 365 -1.73 -11.00 -4.22
C ASP A 365 -1.99 -11.35 -5.71
N VAL A 366 -0.93 -11.72 -6.45
CA VAL A 366 -1.03 -12.21 -7.84
C VAL A 366 -0.47 -13.62 -7.96
N ALA A 367 -1.01 -14.43 -8.86
CA ALA A 367 -0.51 -15.75 -9.19
C ALA A 367 -0.31 -15.87 -10.69
N LYS A 368 0.74 -16.58 -11.10
CA LYS A 368 0.95 -16.86 -12.52
C LYS A 368 -0.05 -17.93 -12.97
N VAL A 369 -0.75 -17.66 -14.06
CA VAL A 369 -1.59 -18.68 -14.69
C VAL A 369 -0.74 -19.46 -15.67
N ILE A 370 -0.51 -20.74 -15.36
CA ILE A 370 0.11 -21.68 -16.29
C ILE A 370 -0.93 -21.95 -17.38
N LYS A 371 -0.60 -21.60 -18.63
CA LYS A 371 -1.42 -21.91 -19.80
C LYS A 371 -1.30 -23.36 -20.20
#